data_AF-A0A3B0AWM4-F1
#
_entry.id   AF-A0A3B0AWM4-F1
#
_cell.length_a   1.000
_cell.length_b   1.000
_cell.length_c   1.000
_cell.angle_alpha   90.00
_cell.angle_beta   90.00
_cell.angle_gamma   90.00
#
_symmetry.space_group_name_H-M   'P 1'
#
loop_
_entity.id
_entity.type
_entity.pdbx_description
1 polymer ?
#
loop_
_entity_poly.entity_id
_entity_poly.type
_entity_poly.pdbx_seq_one_letter_code
_entity_poly.pdbx_strand_id
1 'polypeptide(L)'
;MTGSFLTLPRNPPFGIGCDAEIFSVPDSGAGRIQPEGRWGNIKINKKILTILCMIIMVLGYSIYHFNARSDPASKAVKNDYFPESEWRTSKPEEQGMDSEQLLRMIEYLKDQKSKIRSIVIIRNGYMVLNANFYPYREDLVHTLQSTSKSVLSALIGIAVKEGKITDIQNKVLPYFPDKSIDNMDPLKQEITIQNLLTMTAGFDWRESTVPYGQTGNSYTEATQAADPVLFALNRPMQEKPGSIFNYNTGATDILSAMEIKSFLKNGLWNPRGLT
;
A
#
# COMPACT_ATOMS: atom_id res chain seq x y z
N MET A 1 -39.97 4.38 -33.09
CA MET A 1 -39.39 3.05 -32.82
C MET A 1 -38.50 3.20 -31.59
N THR A 2 -39.04 3.39 -30.38
CA THR A 2 -39.44 2.35 -29.40
C THR A 2 -38.40 1.24 -29.22
N GLY A 3 -37.59 1.38 -28.17
CA GLY A 3 -36.78 0.35 -27.54
C GLY A 3 -36.62 0.74 -26.07
N SER A 4 -37.27 -0.01 -25.19
CA SER A 4 -37.74 0.40 -23.87
C SER A 4 -36.65 0.51 -22.80
N PHE A 5 -36.69 1.60 -22.03
CA PHE A 5 -36.08 1.71 -20.70
C PHE A 5 -36.96 0.94 -19.70
N LEU A 6 -36.37 -0.01 -18.98
CA LEU A 6 -36.98 -0.61 -17.79
C LEU A 6 -36.52 0.18 -16.58
N THR A 7 -37.34 1.15 -16.18
CA THR A 7 -37.35 1.68 -14.80
C THR A 7 -38.23 0.77 -13.95
N LEU A 8 -37.75 0.39 -12.77
CA LEU A 8 -38.55 -0.24 -11.72
C LEU A 8 -38.30 0.47 -10.37
N PRO A 9 -39.26 0.39 -9.43
CA PRO A 9 -39.85 1.56 -8.79
C PRO A 9 -39.18 1.97 -7.46
N ARG A 10 -39.39 3.23 -7.07
CA ARG A 10 -39.23 3.67 -5.68
C ARG A 10 -40.25 2.93 -4.80
N ASN A 11 -39.78 2.28 -3.73
CA ASN A 11 -40.56 2.06 -2.51
C ASN A 11 -39.62 1.89 -1.30
N PRO A 12 -39.81 2.65 -0.19
CA PRO A 12 -39.38 2.24 1.15
C PRO A 12 -40.53 1.49 1.86
N PRO A 13 -40.37 0.98 3.11
CA PRO A 13 -39.15 0.72 3.88
C PRO A 13 -38.97 -0.79 4.16
N PHE A 14 -37.77 -1.18 4.62
CA PHE A 14 -37.32 -2.53 4.99
C PHE A 14 -36.98 -3.47 3.83
N GLY A 15 -35.70 -3.48 3.47
CA GLY A 15 -35.09 -4.48 2.60
C GLY A 15 -33.67 -4.08 2.28
N ILE A 16 -32.69 -4.84 2.76
CA ILE A 16 -31.26 -4.62 2.52
C ILE A 16 -30.98 -4.88 1.03
N GLY A 17 -30.69 -3.83 0.27
CA GLY A 17 -30.26 -3.92 -1.13
C GLY A 17 -28.76 -3.64 -1.26
N CYS A 18 -28.03 -4.57 -1.87
CA CYS A 18 -26.73 -4.32 -2.49
C CYS A 18 -26.91 -4.46 -3.99
N ASP A 19 -26.54 -3.45 -4.76
CA ASP A 19 -26.39 -3.57 -6.21
C ASP A 19 -25.02 -4.19 -6.51
N ALA A 20 -25.01 -5.43 -6.97
CA ALA A 20 -23.83 -6.10 -7.51
C ALA A 20 -24.26 -6.87 -8.76
N GLU A 21 -23.67 -6.55 -9.92
CA GLU A 21 -23.94 -7.24 -11.19
C GLU A 21 -22.83 -8.26 -11.49
N ILE A 22 -23.12 -9.57 -11.43
CA ILE A 22 -22.25 -10.67 -11.94
C ILE A 22 -23.13 -11.85 -12.45
N PHE A 23 -22.77 -12.44 -13.61
CA PHE A 23 -23.43 -13.58 -14.26
C PHE A 23 -22.63 -14.90 -14.09
N SER A 24 -23.30 -16.04 -13.86
CA SER A 24 -22.69 -17.35 -13.52
C SER A 24 -22.88 -18.47 -14.57
N VAL A 25 -21.93 -19.42 -14.70
CA VAL A 25 -22.04 -20.71 -15.44
C VAL A 25 -21.26 -21.84 -14.71
N PRO A 26 -21.69 -23.14 -14.73
CA PRO A 26 -21.26 -24.18 -13.77
C PRO A 26 -20.14 -25.14 -14.22
N ASP A 27 -19.59 -25.83 -13.21
CA ASP A 27 -18.32 -26.60 -13.11
C ASP A 27 -18.42 -28.10 -13.51
N SER A 28 -17.29 -28.73 -13.90
CA SER A 28 -17.20 -30.17 -14.22
C SER A 28 -15.98 -30.84 -13.58
N GLY A 29 -16.23 -31.79 -12.68
CA GLY A 29 -15.22 -32.49 -11.88
C GLY A 29 -14.53 -33.68 -12.57
N ALA A 30 -13.38 -34.10 -12.01
CA ALA A 30 -12.70 -35.34 -12.37
C ALA A 30 -12.00 -35.98 -11.15
N GLY A 31 -12.22 -37.28 -10.95
CA GLY A 31 -11.69 -38.10 -9.85
C GLY A 31 -10.28 -38.68 -10.09
N ARG A 32 -9.62 -39.09 -9.01
CA ARG A 32 -8.26 -39.69 -8.99
C ARG A 32 -8.29 -41.22 -8.97
N ILE A 33 -7.31 -41.84 -9.64
CA ILE A 33 -6.99 -43.27 -9.57
C ILE A 33 -5.57 -43.40 -8.96
N GLN A 34 -5.36 -44.32 -8.02
CA GLN A 34 -4.04 -44.68 -7.48
C GLN A 34 -3.53 -45.99 -8.11
N PRO A 35 -2.21 -46.18 -8.30
CA PRO A 35 -1.66 -47.48 -8.66
C PRO A 35 -0.88 -48.14 -7.51
N GLU A 36 -1.23 -49.40 -7.25
CA GLU A 36 -0.49 -50.40 -6.48
C GLU A 36 0.65 -50.99 -7.34
N GLY A 37 1.86 -51.17 -6.78
CA GLY A 37 2.95 -51.84 -7.48
C GLY A 37 4.24 -51.99 -6.65
N ARG A 38 4.54 -53.23 -6.24
CA ARG A 38 5.74 -53.67 -5.50
C ARG A 38 6.91 -53.87 -6.47
N TRP A 39 8.04 -53.18 -6.29
CA TRP A 39 9.27 -53.36 -7.09
C TRP A 39 10.34 -54.13 -6.32
N GLY A 40 10.87 -55.19 -6.94
CA GLY A 40 11.97 -56.00 -6.42
C GLY A 40 13.32 -55.29 -6.41
N ASN A 41 14.23 -55.73 -5.54
CA ASN A 41 15.53 -55.12 -5.27
C ASN A 41 16.48 -55.17 -6.48
N ILE A 42 16.57 -54.07 -7.23
CA ILE A 42 17.61 -53.84 -8.24
C ILE A 42 18.85 -53.26 -7.53
N LYS A 43 20.01 -53.92 -7.63
CA LYS A 43 21.29 -53.38 -7.16
C LYS A 43 21.79 -52.30 -8.13
N ILE A 44 21.40 -51.05 -7.90
CA ILE A 44 21.86 -49.91 -8.69
C ILE A 44 23.25 -49.47 -8.22
N ASN A 45 24.20 -49.33 -9.14
CA ASN A 45 25.52 -48.80 -8.84
C ASN A 45 25.39 -47.35 -8.34
N LYS A 46 25.84 -47.08 -7.10
CA LYS A 46 25.72 -45.76 -6.46
C LYS A 46 26.26 -44.63 -7.33
N LYS A 47 27.33 -44.84 -8.12
CA LYS A 47 27.86 -43.81 -9.05
C LYS A 47 26.91 -43.50 -10.20
N ILE A 48 26.26 -44.52 -10.76
CA ILE A 48 25.26 -44.36 -11.82
C ILE A 48 23.99 -43.67 -11.26
N LEU A 49 23.58 -44.04 -10.04
CA LEU A 49 22.45 -43.39 -9.37
C LEU A 49 22.71 -41.90 -9.11
N THR A 50 23.91 -41.54 -8.64
CA THR A 50 24.28 -40.14 -8.41
C THR A 50 24.26 -39.33 -9.71
N ILE A 51 24.82 -39.87 -10.80
CA ILE A 51 24.82 -39.19 -12.11
C ILE A 51 23.38 -39.00 -12.62
N LEU A 52 22.53 -40.02 -12.51
CA LEU A 52 21.13 -39.92 -12.88
C LEU A 52 20.38 -38.88 -12.03
N CYS A 53 20.62 -38.84 -10.72
CA CYS A 53 20.04 -37.81 -9.84
C CYS A 53 20.49 -36.39 -10.23
N MET A 54 21.76 -36.19 -10.59
CA MET A 54 22.24 -34.88 -11.07
C MET A 54 21.57 -34.49 -12.40
N ILE A 55 21.46 -35.41 -13.36
CA ILE A 55 20.79 -35.16 -14.64
C ILE A 55 19.31 -34.84 -14.41
N ILE A 56 18.61 -35.59 -13.55
CA ILE A 56 17.21 -35.34 -13.20
C ILE A 56 17.05 -33.97 -12.50
N MET A 57 17.99 -33.57 -11.63
CA MET A 57 17.96 -32.24 -11.01
C MET A 57 18.19 -31.13 -12.03
N VAL A 58 19.14 -31.29 -12.95
CA VAL A 58 19.42 -30.28 -14.00
C VAL A 58 18.26 -30.20 -15.00
N LEU A 59 17.69 -31.33 -15.42
CA LEU A 59 16.51 -31.36 -16.28
C LEU A 59 15.28 -30.82 -15.56
N GLY A 60 15.07 -31.18 -14.30
CA GLY A 60 14.00 -30.65 -13.45
C GLY A 60 14.12 -29.14 -13.27
N TYR A 61 15.32 -28.62 -13.05
CA TYR A 61 15.59 -27.18 -12.97
C TYR A 61 15.34 -26.48 -14.31
N SER A 62 15.78 -27.08 -15.42
CA SER A 62 15.57 -26.54 -16.77
C SER A 62 14.09 -26.53 -17.16
N ILE A 63 13.33 -27.59 -16.83
CA ILE A 63 11.89 -27.69 -17.05
C ILE A 63 11.14 -26.71 -16.13
N TYR A 64 11.53 -26.59 -14.86
CA TYR A 64 10.97 -25.60 -13.94
C TYR A 64 11.17 -24.18 -14.46
N HIS A 65 12.38 -23.83 -14.89
CA HIS A 65 12.67 -22.52 -15.46
C HIS A 65 11.98 -22.27 -16.81
N PHE A 66 11.84 -23.30 -17.64
CA PHE A 66 11.10 -23.20 -18.90
C PHE A 66 9.60 -22.98 -18.64
N ASN A 67 9.00 -23.73 -17.70
CA ASN A 67 7.60 -23.59 -17.30
C ASN A 67 7.32 -22.25 -16.59
N ALA A 68 8.24 -21.79 -15.74
CA ALA A 68 8.16 -20.46 -15.11
C ALA A 68 8.26 -19.33 -16.14
N ARG A 69 8.96 -19.56 -17.27
CA ARG A 69 9.07 -18.62 -18.38
C ARG A 69 7.89 -18.70 -19.35
N SER A 70 7.17 -19.82 -19.37
CA SER A 70 5.97 -20.04 -20.18
C SER A 70 4.67 -19.82 -19.42
N ASP A 71 4.72 -19.34 -18.17
CA ASP A 71 3.52 -18.88 -17.46
C ASP A 71 2.85 -17.78 -18.31
N PRO A 72 1.63 -18.02 -18.85
CA PRO A 72 0.92 -17.03 -19.64
C PRO A 72 0.63 -15.74 -18.85
N ALA A 73 0.71 -15.79 -17.51
CA ALA A 73 0.53 -14.64 -16.63
C ALA A 73 1.72 -13.66 -16.60
N SER A 74 2.87 -13.99 -17.21
CA SER A 74 4.10 -13.18 -17.11
C SER A 74 4.38 -12.27 -18.31
N LYS A 75 3.56 -12.27 -19.37
CA LYS A 75 3.63 -11.18 -20.36
C LYS A 75 3.07 -9.93 -19.70
N ALA A 76 3.96 -9.07 -19.19
CA ALA A 76 3.62 -7.71 -18.80
C ALA A 76 2.94 -7.06 -20.00
N VAL A 77 1.60 -6.99 -19.97
CA VAL A 77 0.83 -6.17 -20.88
C VAL A 77 1.34 -4.76 -20.67
N LYS A 78 2.03 -4.20 -21.67
CA LYS A 78 2.28 -2.76 -21.72
C LYS A 78 0.91 -2.12 -21.72
N ASN A 79 0.45 -1.67 -20.56
CA ASN A 79 -0.78 -0.91 -20.51
C ASN A 79 -0.43 0.54 -20.81
N ASP A 80 -0.82 1.01 -21.98
CA ASP A 80 -0.60 2.38 -22.43
C ASP A 80 -1.55 3.38 -21.72
N TYR A 81 -2.41 2.88 -20.84
CA TYR A 81 -3.39 3.65 -20.12
C TYR A 81 -2.92 3.96 -18.69
N PHE A 82 -2.82 5.25 -18.38
CA PHE A 82 -2.71 5.81 -17.04
C PHE A 82 -3.95 6.69 -16.80
N PRO A 83 -4.66 6.56 -15.66
CA PRO A 83 -5.82 7.40 -15.37
C PRO A 83 -5.38 8.84 -15.13
N GLU A 84 -6.15 9.79 -15.67
CA GLU A 84 -5.97 11.22 -15.38
C GLU A 84 -6.89 11.59 -14.20
N SER A 85 -7.92 12.43 -14.43
CA SER A 85 -8.89 12.80 -13.39
C SER A 85 -9.88 11.69 -13.04
N GLU A 86 -10.08 10.73 -13.94
CA GLU A 86 -11.09 9.67 -13.83
C GLU A 86 -10.51 8.30 -14.13
N TRP A 87 -11.02 7.28 -13.43
CA TRP A 87 -10.65 5.89 -13.67
C TRP A 87 -11.64 5.21 -14.60
N ARG A 88 -11.15 4.63 -15.70
CA ARG A 88 -11.93 3.68 -16.50
C ARG A 88 -12.19 2.41 -15.72
N THR A 89 -13.38 1.86 -15.86
CA THR A 89 -13.75 0.56 -15.31
C THR A 89 -13.48 -0.57 -16.32
N SER A 90 -13.23 -1.78 -15.84
CA SER A 90 -13.08 -2.98 -16.67
C SER A 90 -13.51 -4.22 -15.89
N LYS A 91 -13.90 -5.27 -16.60
CA LYS A 91 -14.24 -6.55 -15.96
C LYS A 91 -12.99 -7.16 -15.31
N PRO A 92 -13.12 -7.87 -14.19
CA PRO A 92 -12.00 -8.59 -13.56
C PRO A 92 -11.22 -9.44 -14.57
N GLU A 93 -11.91 -10.22 -15.40
CA GLU A 93 -11.31 -11.18 -16.35
C GLU A 93 -10.43 -10.49 -17.40
N GLU A 94 -10.86 -9.31 -17.89
CA GLU A 94 -10.10 -8.51 -18.86
C GLU A 94 -8.79 -7.98 -18.26
N GLN A 95 -8.72 -7.87 -16.93
CA GLN A 95 -7.50 -7.49 -16.20
C GLN A 95 -6.78 -8.70 -15.58
N GLY A 96 -7.16 -9.93 -15.96
CA GLY A 96 -6.56 -11.17 -15.47
C GLY A 96 -6.90 -11.49 -14.02
N MET A 97 -8.09 -11.11 -13.57
CA MET A 97 -8.64 -11.38 -12.23
C MET A 97 -9.85 -12.30 -12.33
N ASP A 98 -10.01 -13.15 -11.33
CA ASP A 98 -11.14 -14.07 -11.19
C ASP A 98 -12.28 -13.37 -10.43
N SER A 99 -13.40 -13.08 -11.10
CA SER A 99 -14.56 -12.43 -10.47
C SER A 99 -15.17 -13.26 -9.34
N GLU A 100 -15.12 -14.60 -9.41
CA GLU A 100 -15.64 -15.48 -8.36
C GLU A 100 -14.83 -15.35 -7.07
N GLN A 101 -13.52 -15.10 -7.16
CA GLN A 101 -12.70 -14.78 -5.98
C GLN A 101 -13.07 -13.44 -5.36
N LEU A 102 -13.32 -12.43 -6.19
CA LEU A 102 -13.74 -11.11 -5.71
C LEU A 102 -15.11 -11.18 -5.03
N LEU A 103 -16.04 -11.95 -5.59
CA LEU A 103 -17.35 -12.19 -5.01
C LEU A 103 -17.24 -12.88 -3.64
N ARG A 104 -16.48 -13.99 -3.55
CA ARG A 104 -16.22 -14.68 -2.28
C ARG A 104 -15.61 -13.77 -1.22
N MET A 105 -14.72 -12.85 -1.60
CA MET A 105 -14.18 -11.85 -0.67
C MET A 105 -15.29 -10.92 -0.15
N ILE A 106 -16.14 -10.39 -1.04
CA ILE A 106 -17.23 -9.49 -0.65
C ILE A 106 -18.24 -10.20 0.26
N GLU A 107 -18.60 -11.44 -0.05
CA GLU A 107 -19.48 -12.27 0.78
C GLU A 107 -18.87 -12.52 2.16
N TYR A 108 -17.61 -12.93 2.21
CA TYR A 108 -16.89 -13.13 3.47
C TYR A 108 -16.91 -11.86 4.35
N LEU A 109 -16.65 -10.69 3.76
CA LEU A 109 -16.65 -9.42 4.50
C LEU A 109 -18.03 -9.04 5.05
N LYS A 110 -19.09 -9.34 4.30
CA LYS A 110 -20.48 -9.18 4.76
C LYS A 110 -20.79 -10.14 5.92
N ASP A 111 -20.45 -11.41 5.78
CA ASP A 111 -20.73 -12.45 6.77
C ASP A 111 -20.00 -12.22 8.09
N GLN A 112 -18.75 -11.76 8.03
CA GLN A 112 -17.99 -11.41 9.23
C GLN A 112 -18.46 -10.13 9.93
N LYS A 113 -19.51 -9.45 9.41
CA LYS A 113 -19.93 -8.12 9.86
C LYS A 113 -18.75 -7.17 9.98
N SER A 114 -17.88 -7.20 8.96
CA SER A 114 -16.64 -6.44 8.97
C SER A 114 -16.90 -4.94 9.16
N LYS A 115 -15.97 -4.25 9.82
CA LYS A 115 -15.99 -2.78 9.92
C LYS A 115 -15.46 -2.09 8.67
N ILE A 116 -15.11 -2.85 7.63
CA ILE A 116 -14.71 -2.32 6.33
C ILE A 116 -15.89 -1.55 5.71
N ARG A 117 -15.61 -0.32 5.31
CA ARG A 117 -16.60 0.63 4.78
C ARG A 117 -16.67 0.64 3.27
N SER A 118 -15.51 0.51 2.63
CA SER A 118 -15.38 0.48 1.19
C SER A 118 -14.12 -0.30 0.77
N ILE A 119 -14.14 -0.80 -0.46
CA ILE A 119 -13.02 -1.45 -1.14
C ILE A 119 -12.98 -0.94 -2.58
N VAL A 120 -11.80 -0.49 -3.00
CA VAL A 120 -11.50 -0.19 -4.39
C VAL A 120 -10.34 -1.08 -4.81
N ILE A 121 -10.49 -1.78 -5.93
CA ILE A 121 -9.42 -2.57 -6.54
C ILE A 121 -9.14 -2.02 -7.93
N ILE A 122 -7.87 -1.78 -8.18
CA ILE A 122 -7.35 -1.26 -9.42
C ILE A 122 -6.29 -2.22 -9.93
N ARG A 123 -6.38 -2.59 -11.21
CA ARG A 123 -5.36 -3.41 -11.87
C ARG A 123 -5.09 -2.90 -13.28
N ASN A 124 -3.80 -2.80 -13.61
CA ASN A 124 -3.29 -2.26 -14.87
C ASN A 124 -3.89 -0.88 -15.22
N GLY A 125 -4.17 -0.02 -14.25
CA GLY A 125 -4.77 1.31 -14.51
C GLY A 125 -6.30 1.33 -14.62
N TYR A 126 -6.98 0.18 -14.59
CA TYR A 126 -8.45 0.10 -14.62
C TYR A 126 -9.01 -0.20 -13.23
N MET A 127 -10.12 0.44 -12.88
CA MET A 127 -10.91 0.10 -11.70
C MET A 127 -11.73 -1.17 -11.99
N VAL A 128 -11.43 -2.25 -11.27
CA VAL A 128 -12.08 -3.56 -11.48
C VAL A 128 -13.15 -3.87 -10.45
N LEU A 129 -13.09 -3.19 -9.30
CA LEU A 129 -14.07 -3.29 -8.23
C LEU A 129 -14.14 -1.97 -7.47
N ASN A 130 -15.35 -1.50 -7.22
CA ASN A 130 -15.65 -0.40 -6.31
C ASN A 130 -16.88 -0.80 -5.49
N ALA A 131 -16.65 -1.20 -4.24
CA ALA A 131 -17.69 -1.71 -3.36
C ALA A 131 -17.78 -0.83 -2.12
N ASN A 132 -18.97 -0.31 -1.82
CA ASN A 132 -19.29 0.40 -0.59
C ASN A 132 -20.28 -0.43 0.22
N PHE A 133 -20.04 -0.58 1.52
CA PHE A 133 -20.90 -1.35 2.41
C PHE A 133 -21.87 -0.38 3.11
N TYR A 134 -23.18 -0.66 3.07
CA TYR A 134 -24.19 0.20 3.70
C TYR A 134 -23.89 0.44 5.20
N PRO A 135 -24.06 1.66 5.74
CA PRO A 135 -24.61 2.87 5.10
C PRO A 135 -23.56 3.79 4.44
N TYR A 136 -22.34 3.31 4.22
CA TYR A 136 -21.26 4.13 3.66
C TYR A 136 -21.44 4.34 2.16
N ARG A 137 -21.02 5.52 1.69
CA ARG A 137 -21.12 5.95 0.29
C ARG A 137 -19.74 6.40 -0.20
N GLU A 138 -19.57 6.39 -1.51
CA GLU A 138 -18.33 6.76 -2.18
C GLU A 138 -17.86 8.19 -1.87
N ASP A 139 -18.79 9.12 -1.65
CA ASP A 139 -18.50 10.53 -1.40
C ASP A 139 -18.24 10.86 0.09
N LEU A 140 -18.14 9.85 0.96
CA LEU A 140 -17.83 10.06 2.36
C LEU A 140 -16.34 10.31 2.57
N VAL A 141 -16.01 11.48 3.11
CA VAL A 141 -14.64 11.82 3.48
C VAL A 141 -14.19 11.02 4.70
N HIS A 142 -12.98 10.46 4.61
CA HIS A 142 -12.32 9.75 5.70
C HIS A 142 -11.02 10.43 6.11
N THR A 143 -10.74 10.45 7.41
CA THR A 143 -9.42 10.84 7.90
C THR A 143 -8.40 9.79 7.46
N LEU A 144 -7.47 10.17 6.59
CA LEU A 144 -6.45 9.27 6.04
C LEU A 144 -5.41 8.83 7.07
N GLN A 145 -5.27 9.58 8.16
CA GLN A 145 -4.26 9.35 9.19
C GLN A 145 -2.88 9.13 8.55
N SER A 146 -2.20 8.05 8.90
CA SER A 146 -0.81 7.82 8.49
C SER A 146 -0.63 7.48 7.01
N THR A 147 -1.71 7.22 6.26
CA THR A 147 -1.63 7.12 4.79
C THR A 147 -1.14 8.42 4.15
N SER A 148 -1.36 9.57 4.81
CA SER A 148 -0.83 10.87 4.36
C SER A 148 0.71 10.90 4.27
N LYS A 149 1.42 10.06 5.02
CA LYS A 149 2.89 10.00 5.01
C LYS A 149 3.43 9.53 3.66
N SER A 150 2.74 8.60 3.00
CA SER A 150 3.11 8.13 1.65
C SER A 150 2.96 9.23 0.61
N VAL A 151 1.91 10.05 0.72
CA VAL A 151 1.69 11.21 -0.15
C VAL A 151 2.81 12.24 0.06
N LEU A 152 3.15 12.56 1.31
CA LEU A 152 4.24 13.47 1.62
C LEU A 152 5.59 12.94 1.10
N SER A 153 5.88 11.64 1.29
CA SER A 153 7.10 11.01 0.77
C SER A 153 7.21 11.11 -0.75
N ALA A 154 6.13 10.85 -1.48
CA ALA A 154 6.09 11.00 -2.93
C ALA A 154 6.36 12.46 -3.34
N LEU A 155 5.78 13.42 -2.61
CA LEU A 155 6.01 14.83 -2.87
C LEU A 155 7.46 15.28 -2.62
N ILE A 156 8.12 14.74 -1.60
CA ILE A 156 9.56 14.95 -1.41
C ILE A 156 10.34 14.42 -2.61
N GLY A 157 9.99 13.23 -3.12
CA GLY A 157 10.58 12.68 -4.34
C GLY A 157 10.41 13.58 -5.58
N ILE A 158 9.23 14.20 -5.74
CA ILE A 158 8.98 15.18 -6.81
C ILE A 158 9.83 16.44 -6.59
N ALA A 159 9.90 16.96 -5.36
CA ALA A 159 10.72 18.13 -5.04
C ALA A 159 12.22 17.88 -5.32
N VAL A 160 12.71 16.65 -5.10
CA VAL A 160 14.05 16.24 -5.50
C VAL A 160 14.21 16.24 -7.02
N LYS A 161 13.26 15.63 -7.74
CA LYS A 161 13.27 15.60 -9.22
C LYS A 161 13.27 17.01 -9.84
N GLU A 162 12.58 17.96 -9.23
CA GLU A 162 12.52 19.35 -9.68
C GLU A 162 13.69 20.23 -9.18
N GLY A 163 14.65 19.65 -8.46
CA GLY A 163 15.83 20.37 -7.94
C GLY A 163 15.52 21.34 -6.80
N LYS A 164 14.33 21.26 -6.18
CA LYS A 164 13.96 22.03 -4.98
C LYS A 164 14.63 21.49 -3.73
N ILE A 165 14.84 20.18 -3.67
CA ILE A 165 15.70 19.51 -2.71
C ILE A 165 16.85 18.90 -3.51
N THR A 166 18.08 19.35 -3.25
CA THR A 166 19.24 18.88 -4.00
C THR A 166 19.59 17.43 -3.68
N ASP A 167 19.47 17.04 -2.42
CA ASP A 167 19.74 15.68 -1.94
C ASP A 167 18.94 15.41 -0.66
N ILE A 168 18.48 14.17 -0.50
CA ILE A 168 17.87 13.69 0.75
C ILE A 168 18.91 13.52 1.88
N GLN A 169 20.21 13.56 1.57
CA GLN A 169 21.28 13.63 2.58
C GLN A 169 21.42 15.01 3.23
N ASN A 170 20.72 16.04 2.73
CA ASN A 170 20.77 17.37 3.32
C ASN A 170 20.35 17.33 4.79
N LYS A 171 21.04 18.13 5.62
CA LYS A 171 20.69 18.30 7.03
C LYS A 171 19.34 19.00 7.16
N VAL A 172 18.58 18.64 8.19
CA VAL A 172 17.21 19.13 8.41
C VAL A 172 17.19 20.53 9.04
N LEU A 173 18.07 20.79 10.00
CA LEU A 173 18.03 22.06 10.77
C LEU A 173 18.14 23.34 9.93
N PRO A 174 18.94 23.41 8.85
CA PRO A 174 18.98 24.59 7.98
C PRO A 174 17.63 25.01 7.38
N TYR A 175 16.63 24.13 7.33
CA TYR A 175 15.28 24.46 6.86
C TYR A 175 14.42 25.19 7.91
N PHE A 176 14.94 25.39 9.12
CA PHE A 176 14.22 26.01 10.24
C PHE A 176 15.07 27.11 10.92
N PRO A 177 15.55 28.13 10.17
CA PRO A 177 16.43 29.16 10.72
C PRO A 177 15.77 29.99 11.84
N ASP A 178 14.44 30.11 11.81
CA ASP A 178 13.67 30.89 12.77
C ASP A 178 13.22 30.11 14.02
N LYS A 179 13.54 28.81 14.11
CA LYS A 179 13.19 27.97 15.26
C LYS A 179 14.32 27.98 16.29
N SER A 180 14.02 28.47 17.50
CA SER A 180 14.90 28.30 18.65
C SER A 180 14.67 26.93 19.27
N ILE A 181 15.63 26.01 19.09
CA ILE A 181 15.56 24.63 19.60
C ILE A 181 16.32 24.59 20.94
N ASP A 182 15.59 24.39 22.03
CA ASP A 182 16.10 24.38 23.40
C ASP A 182 17.00 23.16 23.67
N ASN A 183 16.59 21.99 23.17
CA ASN A 183 17.29 20.72 23.39
C ASN A 183 18.26 20.40 22.24
N MET A 184 19.17 21.34 21.93
CA MET A 184 20.18 21.14 20.88
C MET A 184 21.16 20.03 21.26
N ASP A 185 21.50 19.17 20.29
CA ASP A 185 22.40 18.02 20.47
C ASP A 185 23.25 17.85 19.19
N PRO A 186 24.55 17.51 19.27
CA PRO A 186 25.38 17.23 18.08
C PRO A 186 24.75 16.21 17.13
N LEU A 187 24.12 15.15 17.64
CA LEU A 187 23.43 14.16 16.82
C LEU A 187 22.21 14.75 16.11
N LYS A 188 21.53 15.74 16.71
CA LYS A 188 20.39 16.42 16.09
C LYS A 188 20.80 17.24 14.88
N GLN A 189 22.00 17.81 14.90
CA GLN A 189 22.59 18.52 13.76
C GLN A 189 22.90 17.57 12.59
N GLU A 190 23.07 16.27 12.88
CA GLU A 190 23.38 15.27 11.88
C GLU A 190 22.14 14.69 11.17
N ILE A 191 20.93 14.95 11.64
CA ILE A 191 19.69 14.41 11.06
C ILE A 191 19.53 14.89 9.61
N THR A 192 19.33 13.94 8.70
CA THR A 192 19.06 14.19 7.28
C THR A 192 17.58 14.04 6.93
N ILE A 193 17.18 14.56 5.76
CA ILE A 193 15.83 14.34 5.21
C ILE A 193 15.54 12.84 5.08
N GLN A 194 16.53 12.03 4.66
CA GLN A 194 16.38 10.57 4.59
C GLN A 194 16.06 9.97 5.95
N ASN A 195 16.68 10.45 7.04
CA ASN A 195 16.37 9.95 8.38
C ASN A 195 14.92 10.21 8.76
N LEU A 196 14.35 11.36 8.40
CA LEU A 196 12.93 11.63 8.62
C LEU A 196 12.03 10.73 7.75
N LEU A 197 12.34 10.60 6.45
CA LEU A 197 11.59 9.75 5.51
C LEU A 197 11.56 8.28 5.92
N THR A 198 12.63 7.81 6.55
CA THR A 198 12.80 6.42 7.00
C THR A 198 12.47 6.24 8.48
N MET A 199 12.06 7.30 9.19
CA MET A 199 11.78 7.30 10.63
C MET A 199 12.95 6.75 11.47
N THR A 200 14.17 7.14 11.11
CA THR A 200 15.42 6.78 11.79
C THR A 200 16.11 8.00 12.41
N ALA A 201 15.37 9.08 12.70
CA ALA A 201 15.94 10.34 13.18
C ALA A 201 16.55 10.28 14.59
N GLY A 202 16.24 9.24 15.37
CA GLY A 202 16.84 9.00 16.68
C GLY A 202 16.27 9.82 17.84
N PHE A 203 15.15 10.52 17.65
CA PHE A 203 14.44 11.20 18.74
C PHE A 203 13.91 10.21 19.78
N ASP A 204 13.94 10.61 21.06
CA ASP A 204 13.12 9.98 22.11
C ASP A 204 11.64 10.25 21.82
N TRP A 205 11.01 9.29 21.15
CA TRP A 205 9.65 9.37 20.65
C TRP A 205 8.86 8.12 21.03
N ARG A 206 7.80 8.31 21.83
CA ARG A 206 7.07 7.24 22.53
C ARG A 206 5.66 7.02 21.98
N GLU A 207 5.48 7.20 20.68
CA GLU A 207 4.18 7.03 20.01
C GLU A 207 3.74 5.56 19.95
N SER A 208 4.67 4.65 19.68
CA SER A 208 4.38 3.20 19.60
C SER A 208 4.48 2.48 20.94
N THR A 209 5.04 3.13 21.97
CA THR A 209 5.33 2.50 23.27
C THR A 209 4.39 2.94 24.39
N VAL A 210 3.70 4.06 24.23
CA VAL A 210 2.65 4.53 25.15
C VAL A 210 1.34 4.61 24.39
N PRO A 211 0.20 4.14 24.93
CA PRO A 211 -1.08 4.23 24.24
C PRO A 211 -1.47 5.67 23.90
N TYR A 212 -2.12 5.86 22.74
CA TYR A 212 -2.67 7.15 22.33
C TYR A 212 -3.67 7.70 23.35
N GLY A 213 -3.65 9.02 23.55
CA GLY A 213 -4.51 9.72 24.51
C GLY A 213 -4.00 9.71 25.95
N GLN A 214 -2.87 9.04 26.23
CA GLN A 214 -2.25 9.03 27.56
C GLN A 214 -1.10 10.03 27.66
N THR A 215 -0.91 10.59 28.86
CA THR A 215 0.26 11.41 29.19
C THR A 215 1.55 10.62 28.93
N GLY A 216 2.55 11.27 28.33
CA GLY A 216 3.81 10.65 27.94
C GLY A 216 3.81 10.01 26.55
N ASN A 217 2.66 9.95 25.85
CA ASN A 217 2.63 9.59 24.43
C ASN A 217 3.02 10.81 23.58
N SER A 218 4.16 10.72 22.89
CA SER A 218 4.72 11.87 22.15
C SER A 218 3.81 12.40 21.04
N TYR A 219 3.02 11.56 20.38
CA TYR A 219 2.02 12.01 19.41
C TYR A 219 0.90 12.83 20.07
N THR A 220 0.38 12.34 21.19
CA THR A 220 -0.70 13.01 21.93
C THR A 220 -0.24 14.36 22.44
N GLU A 221 0.98 14.43 22.97
CA GLU A 221 1.57 15.69 23.44
C GLU A 221 1.85 16.65 22.27
N ALA A 222 2.41 16.15 21.16
CA ALA A 222 2.67 16.97 19.96
C ALA A 222 1.39 17.57 19.38
N THR A 223 0.29 16.79 19.29
CA THR A 223 -1.00 17.29 18.78
C THR A 223 -1.65 18.35 19.66
N GLN A 224 -1.27 18.41 20.93
CA GLN A 224 -1.74 19.43 21.88
C GLN A 224 -0.76 20.61 22.01
N ALA A 225 0.46 20.49 21.46
CA ALA A 225 1.44 21.55 21.49
C ALA A 225 1.03 22.72 20.59
N ALA A 226 1.37 23.94 20.99
CA ALA A 226 1.16 25.13 20.17
C ALA A 226 1.92 25.07 18.84
N ASP A 227 3.06 24.37 18.83
CA ASP A 227 3.88 24.13 17.64
C ASP A 227 4.37 22.67 17.64
N PRO A 228 3.68 21.76 16.93
CA PRO A 228 4.07 20.35 16.86
C PRO A 228 5.45 20.12 16.22
N VAL A 229 5.87 21.01 15.31
CA VAL A 229 7.17 20.91 14.63
C VAL A 229 8.28 21.26 15.62
N LEU A 230 8.12 22.36 16.34
CA LEU A 230 9.08 22.74 17.37
C LEU A 230 9.09 21.73 18.52
N PHE A 231 7.92 21.20 18.91
CA PHE A 231 7.84 20.12 19.89
C PHE A 231 8.66 18.90 19.46
N ALA A 232 8.53 18.45 18.21
CA ALA A 232 9.30 17.34 17.66
C ALA A 232 10.80 17.65 17.60
N LEU A 233 11.18 18.84 17.13
CA LEU A 233 12.59 19.29 17.09
C LEU A 233 13.21 19.42 18.48
N ASN A 234 12.42 19.74 19.50
CA ASN A 234 12.86 19.83 20.90
C ASN A 234 12.90 18.47 21.61
N ARG A 235 12.58 17.35 20.94
CA ARG A 235 12.74 16.04 21.57
C ARG A 235 14.22 15.75 21.84
N PRO A 236 14.55 15.20 23.02
CA PRO A 236 15.89 14.66 23.27
C PRO A 236 16.29 13.64 22.22
N MET A 237 17.59 13.52 21.95
CA MET A 237 18.11 12.40 21.17
C MET A 237 18.21 11.18 22.07
N GLN A 238 17.77 10.04 21.56
CA GLN A 238 17.95 8.73 22.20
C GLN A 238 18.97 7.89 21.43
N GLU A 239 18.98 8.01 20.10
CA GLU A 239 19.78 7.18 19.21
C GLU A 239 20.50 8.04 18.17
N LYS A 240 21.56 7.47 17.56
CA LYS A 240 22.23 8.09 16.41
C LYS A 240 21.28 8.12 15.19
N PRO A 241 21.20 9.21 14.43
CA PRO A 241 20.42 9.23 13.19
C PRO A 241 20.85 8.11 12.23
N GLY A 242 19.87 7.40 11.68
CA GLY A 242 20.07 6.27 10.76
C GLY A 242 20.29 4.91 11.44
N SER A 243 20.37 4.82 12.77
CA SER A 243 20.67 3.55 13.45
C SER A 243 19.44 2.65 13.63
N ILE A 244 18.34 3.20 14.17
CA ILE A 244 17.17 2.44 14.61
C ILE A 244 15.91 3.08 14.04
N PHE A 245 15.02 2.24 13.50
CA PHE A 245 13.67 2.65 13.12
C PHE A 245 12.83 2.87 14.37
N ASN A 246 12.24 4.06 14.48
CA ASN A 246 11.24 4.40 15.48
C ASN A 246 10.08 5.12 14.82
N TYR A 247 8.91 4.49 14.76
CA TYR A 247 7.73 5.06 14.12
C TYR A 247 7.36 6.40 14.76
N ASN A 248 7.41 7.48 13.97
CA ASN A 248 7.43 8.84 14.49
C ASN A 248 6.63 9.82 13.60
N THR A 249 5.48 10.27 14.09
CA THR A 249 4.66 11.29 13.43
C THR A 249 5.33 12.67 13.46
N GLY A 250 6.07 13.04 14.52
CA GLY A 250 6.83 14.29 14.57
C GLY A 250 7.87 14.42 13.44
N ALA A 251 8.49 13.32 13.00
CA ALA A 251 9.37 13.33 11.84
C ALA A 251 8.64 13.70 10.54
N THR A 252 7.36 13.30 10.42
CA THR A 252 6.49 13.69 9.31
C THR A 252 6.09 15.16 9.42
N ASP A 253 5.77 15.65 10.62
CA ASP A 253 5.43 17.05 10.85
C ASP A 253 6.61 17.95 10.45
N ILE A 254 7.83 17.59 10.82
CA ILE A 254 9.06 18.28 10.40
C ILE A 254 9.18 18.27 8.86
N LEU A 255 9.06 17.12 8.19
CA LEU A 255 9.10 17.06 6.72
C LEU A 255 8.05 17.97 6.06
N SER A 256 6.85 18.02 6.61
CA SER A 256 5.75 18.83 6.07
C SER A 256 5.98 20.34 6.23
N ALA A 257 6.77 20.73 7.23
CA ALA A 257 7.01 22.11 7.60
C ALA A 257 8.26 22.72 6.98
N MET A 258 9.12 21.91 6.35
CA MET A 258 10.20 22.43 5.50
C MET A 258 9.63 23.39 4.44
N GLU A 259 10.41 24.38 4.01
CA GLU A 259 10.03 25.43 3.03
C GLU A 259 9.75 24.93 1.59
N ILE A 260 9.22 23.71 1.47
CA ILE A 260 8.54 23.16 0.30
C ILE A 260 7.02 23.33 0.39
N LYS A 261 6.48 23.85 1.50
CA LYS A 261 5.04 23.96 1.76
C LYS A 261 4.24 24.64 0.64
N SER A 262 4.80 25.68 0.00
CA SER A 262 4.18 26.36 -1.16
C SER A 262 4.17 25.48 -2.42
N PHE A 263 5.20 24.66 -2.61
CA PHE A 263 5.29 23.67 -3.67
C PHE A 263 4.31 22.50 -3.45
N LEU A 264 4.24 21.95 -2.23
CA LEU A 264 3.33 20.86 -1.87
C LEU A 264 1.85 21.23 -2.09
N LYS A 265 1.49 22.49 -1.81
CA LYS A 265 0.13 23.00 -2.00
C LYS A 265 -0.27 23.09 -3.48
N ASN A 266 0.67 23.42 -4.36
CA ASN A 266 0.39 23.66 -5.79
C ASN A 266 0.67 22.45 -6.70
N GLY A 267 1.58 21.54 -6.31
CA GLY A 267 2.06 20.45 -7.17
C GLY A 267 1.22 19.16 -7.13
N LEU A 268 0.47 18.89 -6.05
CA LEU A 268 -0.33 17.66 -5.96
C LEU A 268 -1.78 17.85 -6.41
N TRP A 269 -2.42 18.91 -5.90
CA TRP A 269 -3.88 19.05 -5.90
C TRP A 269 -4.41 19.71 -7.18
N ASN A 270 -3.81 20.84 -7.56
CA ASN A 270 -4.24 21.60 -8.75
C ASN A 270 -4.09 20.86 -10.08
N PRO A 271 -2.99 20.12 -10.36
CA PRO A 271 -2.82 19.47 -11.66
C PRO A 271 -3.68 18.23 -11.86
N ARG A 272 -4.28 17.67 -10.79
CA ARG A 272 -4.98 16.38 -10.80
C ARG A 272 -6.45 16.46 -10.42
N GLY A 273 -7.01 17.67 -10.32
CA GLY A 273 -8.45 17.86 -10.05
C GLY A 273 -8.92 17.35 -8.69
N LEU A 274 -8.00 17.10 -7.74
CA LEU A 274 -8.35 16.76 -6.38
C LEU A 274 -8.76 18.06 -5.65
N THR A 275 -10.07 18.25 -5.48
CA THR A 275 -10.69 19.38 -4.76
C THR A 275 -10.87 19.11 -3.28
#